data_AF-A0A5C5Z1U4-F1
#
_entry.id   AF-A0A5C5Z1U4-F1
#
_cell.length_a   1.000
_cell.length_b   1.000
_cell.length_c   1.000
_cell.angle_alpha   90.00
_cell.angle_beta   90.00
_cell.angle_gamma   90.00
#
_symmetry.space_group_name_H-M   'P 1'
#
loop_
_entity.id
_entity.type
_entity.pdbx_description
1 polymer ?
#
loop_
_entity_poly.entity_id
_entity_poly.type
_entity_poly.pdbx_seq_one_letter_code
_entity_poly.pdbx_strand_id
1 'polypeptide(L)'
;MNASDVIPFSVSWLQDALAITPPMKRKCIPPVHSNLYQILKHRLNVVLNGGGRDDLHLQTLIESPIGLSPWDGWLVLCLIRHRGRQQFLLENMRARLDGDPEVIARAGAMGHPDRPRVGLVPGDTDWEYRFHGRGCCMTHRVTGEDIDVDFHDETADWIGRYFFVKYLESLQRPTFVEKRICELYPSARSVNVGIDELFERGILEAGEYGASFRLAIPWEELCDLLDQIEWRWHQAGTQTLAAAAMSDWARLSEARADLADRADACLREKCDDLQQRFLAEQCSSDALTLLADLNAPNLEACLGHALKWPPSGVLSAAIDIVERKSLSNRWSTQLREIVNRVDPNGELPSPYIWNTALKLLIRLHPKGDLEKEFLRLNRNELSEAAMFAMEMKLPCAINLIRRSLRSVIPNNRIEMAAVLAIIDLPWCHDELACVLAETSDQEMTTECRTALLESRDVGVHAIVHNWEADNPYDEPDNESLTIGDLAKQRRDVIVQFEMQTLHDRIIILRDRFKPGAADE
;
A
#
# COMPACT_ATOMS: atom_id res chain seq x y z
N MET A 1 22.86 32.28 -2.04
CA MET A 1 22.01 31.38 -1.23
C MET A 1 21.90 30.08 -1.98
N ASN A 2 22.35 28.98 -1.39
CA ASN A 2 22.44 27.66 -2.03
C ASN A 2 21.05 27.00 -2.07
N ALA A 3 20.71 26.44 -3.24
CA ALA A 3 19.45 25.74 -3.51
C ALA A 3 19.54 24.26 -3.13
N SER A 4 19.76 23.94 -1.85
CA SER A 4 19.98 22.55 -1.39
C SER A 4 19.11 22.08 -0.23
N ASP A 5 18.09 22.84 0.20
CA ASP A 5 17.17 22.41 1.27
C ASP A 5 15.77 22.15 0.70
N VAL A 6 15.64 21.08 -0.08
CA VAL A 6 14.34 20.50 -0.43
C VAL A 6 13.94 19.59 0.73
N ILE A 7 12.98 20.04 1.54
CA ILE A 7 12.31 19.19 2.53
C ILE A 7 11.39 18.24 1.78
N PRO A 8 11.63 16.92 1.77
CA PRO A 8 10.66 16.00 1.18
C PRO A 8 9.45 15.95 2.12
N PHE A 9 8.25 16.15 1.58
CA PHE A 9 7.04 15.65 2.23
C PHE A 9 7.25 14.15 2.43
N SER A 10 7.47 13.75 3.69
CA SER A 10 7.57 12.37 4.12
C SER A 10 6.19 11.75 4.02
N VAL A 11 5.88 11.33 2.81
CA VAL A 11 4.96 10.25 2.57
C VAL A 11 5.82 9.00 2.79
N SER A 12 5.79 8.39 3.97
CA SER A 12 6.76 7.32 4.34
C SER A 12 6.76 6.15 3.36
N TRP A 13 5.68 5.97 2.59
CA TRP A 13 5.59 4.94 1.54
C TRP A 13 6.27 5.30 0.20
N LEU A 14 6.61 6.57 -0.06
CA LEU A 14 7.33 6.98 -1.29
C LEU A 14 8.82 6.59 -1.23
N GLN A 15 9.41 6.47 -0.04
CA GLN A 15 10.80 6.00 0.11
C GLN A 15 10.91 4.48 -0.05
N ASP A 16 9.92 3.72 0.40
CA ASP A 16 9.82 2.29 0.12
C ASP A 16 9.58 2.00 -1.38
N ALA A 17 8.87 2.89 -2.08
CA ALA A 17 8.68 2.80 -3.53
C ALA A 17 9.93 3.20 -4.35
N LEU A 18 10.93 3.85 -3.73
CA LEU A 18 12.17 4.29 -4.38
C LEU A 18 13.38 3.40 -4.07
N ALA A 19 13.26 2.42 -3.18
CA ALA A 19 14.25 1.36 -2.98
C ALA A 19 14.17 0.25 -4.05
N ILE A 20 13.80 0.60 -5.29
CA ILE A 20 13.77 -0.33 -6.41
C ILE A 20 15.21 -0.54 -6.88
N THR A 21 15.73 -1.73 -6.62
CA THR A 21 17.02 -2.14 -7.18
C THR A 21 16.89 -2.16 -8.71
N PRO A 22 17.80 -1.55 -9.49
CA PRO A 22 17.71 -1.59 -10.95
C PRO A 22 17.69 -3.05 -11.41
N PRO A 23 16.82 -3.44 -12.38
CA PRO A 23 16.83 -4.79 -12.89
C PRO A 23 18.24 -5.08 -13.46
N MET A 24 18.88 -6.13 -12.95
CA MET A 24 20.15 -6.60 -13.50
C MET A 24 19.98 -6.84 -15.00
N LYS A 25 20.88 -6.27 -15.82
CA LYS A 25 21.00 -6.59 -17.25
C LYS A 25 21.29 -8.09 -17.40
N ARG A 26 20.23 -8.90 -17.52
CA ARG A 26 20.33 -10.35 -17.76
C ARG A 26 20.22 -10.61 -19.27
N LYS A 27 20.98 -11.60 -19.74
CA LYS A 27 21.05 -12.01 -21.15
C LYS A 27 19.65 -12.31 -21.69
N CYS A 28 19.28 -11.67 -22.80
CA CYS A 28 18.07 -11.97 -23.55
C CYS A 28 18.03 -13.46 -23.91
N ILE A 29 17.09 -14.18 -23.30
CA ILE A 29 16.65 -15.50 -23.73
C ILE A 29 15.76 -15.28 -24.97
N PRO A 30 15.85 -16.11 -26.04
CA PRO A 30 15.04 -15.95 -27.26
C PRO A 30 13.53 -15.95 -26.99
N PRO A 31 12.68 -15.41 -27.89
CA PRO A 31 11.33 -14.96 -27.56
C PRO A 31 10.39 -16.15 -27.32
N VAL A 32 10.13 -16.43 -26.04
CA VAL A 32 9.09 -17.35 -25.57
C VAL A 32 7.66 -16.78 -25.77
N HIS A 33 7.56 -15.48 -26.10
CA HIS A 33 6.33 -14.68 -26.03
C HIS A 33 5.23 -15.12 -27.02
N SER A 34 5.58 -15.48 -28.26
CA SER A 34 4.57 -15.81 -29.28
C SER A 34 3.82 -17.11 -28.98
N ASN A 35 4.46 -18.05 -28.26
CA ASN A 35 3.82 -19.31 -27.88
C ASN A 35 2.84 -19.11 -26.71
N LEU A 36 3.22 -18.32 -25.70
CA LEU A 36 2.37 -18.13 -24.52
C LEU A 36 1.01 -17.51 -24.86
N TYR A 37 0.98 -16.49 -25.72
CA TYR A 37 -0.26 -15.87 -26.19
C TYR A 37 -1.21 -16.92 -26.81
N GLN A 38 -0.70 -17.74 -27.74
CA GLN A 38 -1.50 -18.76 -28.42
C GLN A 38 -1.98 -19.85 -27.45
N ILE A 39 -1.13 -20.25 -26.49
CA ILE A 39 -1.50 -21.22 -25.44
C ILE A 39 -2.62 -20.66 -24.58
N LEU A 40 -2.50 -19.42 -24.08
CA LEU A 40 -3.54 -18.77 -23.27
C LEU A 40 -4.84 -18.66 -24.04
N LYS A 41 -4.80 -18.14 -25.26
CA LYS A 41 -5.96 -18.01 -26.15
C LYS A 41 -6.65 -19.37 -26.34
N HIS A 42 -5.90 -20.41 -26.67
CA HIS A 42 -6.47 -21.74 -26.87
C HIS A 42 -7.15 -22.26 -25.59
N ARG A 43 -6.48 -22.16 -24.44
CA ARG A 43 -6.99 -22.66 -23.16
C ARG A 43 -8.24 -21.89 -22.70
N LEU A 44 -8.25 -20.57 -22.80
CA LEU A 44 -9.44 -19.76 -22.45
C LEU A 44 -10.62 -20.08 -23.37
N ASN A 45 -10.37 -20.36 -24.66
CA ASN A 45 -11.41 -20.87 -25.56
C ASN A 45 -11.94 -22.24 -25.14
N VAL A 46 -11.10 -23.14 -24.61
CA VAL A 46 -11.57 -24.42 -24.05
C VAL A 46 -12.49 -24.19 -22.84
N VAL A 47 -12.15 -23.25 -21.96
CA VAL A 47 -12.99 -22.86 -20.81
C VAL A 47 -14.35 -22.34 -21.28
N LEU A 48 -14.38 -21.45 -22.28
CA LEU A 48 -15.62 -20.90 -22.83
C LEU A 48 -16.50 -21.96 -23.50
N ASN A 49 -15.91 -22.90 -24.21
CA ASN A 49 -16.63 -23.91 -25.00
C ASN A 49 -16.95 -25.21 -24.20
N GLY A 50 -16.73 -25.22 -22.89
CA GLY A 50 -16.89 -26.40 -22.02
C GLY A 50 -18.27 -27.06 -22.05
N GLY A 51 -19.34 -26.29 -22.22
CA GLY A 51 -20.74 -26.71 -22.03
C GLY A 51 -21.12 -28.05 -22.70
N GLY A 52 -20.99 -29.15 -21.95
CA GLY A 52 -21.41 -30.50 -22.34
C GLY A 52 -20.29 -31.53 -22.58
N ARG A 53 -19.00 -31.14 -22.53
CA ARG A 53 -17.83 -32.06 -22.62
C ARG A 53 -16.77 -31.77 -21.56
N ASP A 54 -17.20 -31.29 -20.41
CA ASP A 54 -16.32 -30.79 -19.35
C ASP A 54 -15.27 -31.83 -18.94
N ASP A 55 -15.63 -33.11 -18.82
CA ASP A 55 -14.69 -34.16 -18.42
C ASP A 55 -13.53 -34.36 -19.42
N LEU A 56 -13.80 -34.33 -20.74
CA LEU A 56 -12.77 -34.51 -21.77
C LEU A 56 -11.86 -33.29 -21.86
N HIS A 57 -12.45 -32.09 -21.82
CA HIS A 57 -11.69 -30.84 -21.83
C HIS A 57 -10.83 -30.71 -20.55
N LEU A 58 -11.40 -31.05 -19.40
CA LEU A 58 -10.70 -31.06 -18.12
C LEU A 58 -9.51 -32.02 -18.16
N GLN A 59 -9.70 -33.25 -18.63
CA GLN A 59 -8.61 -34.22 -18.74
C GLN A 59 -7.51 -33.72 -19.68
N THR A 60 -7.87 -33.14 -20.82
CA THR A 60 -6.91 -32.57 -21.78
C THR A 60 -6.08 -31.45 -21.15
N LEU A 61 -6.71 -30.54 -20.39
CA LEU A 61 -6.02 -29.45 -19.70
C LEU A 61 -5.13 -29.95 -18.55
N ILE A 62 -5.51 -31.02 -17.86
CA ILE A 62 -4.72 -31.64 -16.79
C ILE A 62 -3.49 -32.37 -17.35
N GLU A 63 -3.64 -33.04 -18.49
CA GLU A 63 -2.56 -33.81 -19.14
C GLU A 63 -1.55 -32.91 -19.86
N SER A 64 -1.97 -31.72 -20.27
CA SER A 64 -1.11 -30.70 -20.83
C SER A 64 -1.12 -29.48 -19.91
N PRO A 65 -0.19 -29.34 -18.95
CA PRO A 65 -0.10 -28.13 -18.13
C PRO A 65 0.43 -26.93 -18.93
N ILE A 66 0.06 -25.70 -18.52
CA ILE A 66 0.41 -24.46 -19.25
C ILE A 66 1.92 -24.11 -19.22
N GLY A 67 2.71 -24.76 -18.35
CA GLY A 67 4.13 -24.43 -18.17
C GLY A 67 4.40 -23.16 -17.36
N LEU A 68 3.35 -22.62 -16.72
CA LEU A 68 3.41 -21.56 -15.71
C LEU A 68 3.00 -22.15 -14.36
N SER A 69 3.51 -21.55 -13.27
CA SER A 69 2.95 -21.80 -11.95
C SER A 69 1.52 -21.22 -11.87
N PRO A 70 0.66 -21.70 -10.96
CA PRO A 70 -0.66 -21.10 -10.75
C PRO A 70 -0.59 -19.60 -10.48
N TRP A 71 0.37 -19.18 -9.66
CA TRP A 71 0.67 -17.79 -9.33
C TRP A 71 0.95 -16.95 -10.58
N ASP A 72 1.88 -17.41 -11.43
CA ASP A 72 2.22 -16.75 -12.70
C ASP A 72 1.04 -16.69 -13.66
N GLY A 73 0.34 -17.82 -13.85
CA GLY A 73 -0.76 -17.94 -14.80
C GLY A 73 -1.91 -17.00 -14.48
N TRP A 74 -2.37 -17.01 -13.23
CA TRP A 74 -3.43 -16.10 -12.78
C TRP A 74 -2.97 -14.64 -12.79
N LEU A 75 -1.71 -14.35 -12.48
CA LEU A 75 -1.21 -12.97 -12.45
C LEU A 75 -1.17 -12.39 -13.87
N VAL A 76 -0.78 -13.18 -14.87
CA VAL A 76 -0.85 -12.76 -16.27
C VAL A 76 -2.28 -12.43 -16.69
N LEU A 77 -3.26 -13.26 -16.33
CA LEU A 77 -4.67 -12.96 -16.61
C LEU A 77 -5.12 -11.66 -15.91
N CYS A 78 -4.66 -11.43 -14.67
CA CYS A 78 -4.99 -10.23 -13.90
C CYS A 78 -4.43 -8.97 -14.56
N LEU A 79 -3.17 -9.03 -15.02
CA LEU A 79 -2.52 -7.94 -15.72
C LEU A 79 -3.17 -7.67 -17.09
N ILE A 80 -3.61 -8.70 -17.81
CA ILE A 80 -4.39 -8.55 -19.06
C ILE A 80 -5.69 -7.79 -18.82
N ARG A 81 -6.45 -8.13 -17.76
CA ARG A 81 -7.66 -7.38 -17.40
C ARG A 81 -7.34 -5.95 -16.99
N HIS A 82 -6.28 -5.76 -16.20
CA HIS A 82 -5.86 -4.42 -15.78
C HIS A 82 -5.45 -3.55 -16.98
N ARG A 83 -4.79 -4.12 -18.01
CA ARG A 83 -4.52 -3.42 -19.28
C ARG A 83 -5.81 -2.94 -19.97
N GLY A 84 -6.85 -3.77 -20.02
CA GLY A 84 -8.16 -3.37 -20.53
C GLY A 84 -8.75 -2.16 -19.78
N ARG A 85 -8.60 -2.11 -18.46
CA ARG A 85 -9.04 -0.97 -17.63
C ARG A 85 -8.26 0.31 -17.89
N GLN A 86 -6.94 0.21 -17.99
CA GLN A 86 -6.09 1.35 -18.33
C GLN A 86 -6.40 1.89 -19.74
N GLN A 87 -6.72 1.00 -20.69
CA GLN A 87 -7.19 1.38 -22.02
C GLN A 87 -8.53 2.11 -21.97
N PHE A 88 -9.49 1.62 -21.18
CA PHE A 88 -10.76 2.31 -20.93
C PHE A 88 -10.54 3.74 -20.38
N LEU A 89 -9.62 3.91 -19.43
CA LEU A 89 -9.27 5.23 -18.89
C LEU A 89 -8.70 6.14 -19.99
N LEU A 90 -7.75 5.64 -20.80
CA LEU A 90 -7.16 6.39 -21.91
C LEU A 90 -8.21 6.85 -22.93
N GLU A 91 -9.16 5.98 -23.27
CA GLU A 91 -10.25 6.30 -24.18
C GLU A 91 -11.19 7.38 -23.63
N ASN A 92 -11.58 7.26 -22.36
CA ASN A 92 -12.37 8.29 -21.68
C ASN A 92 -11.61 9.61 -21.60
N MET A 93 -10.32 9.56 -21.29
CA MET A 93 -9.49 10.75 -21.19
C MET A 93 -9.44 11.51 -22.52
N ARG A 94 -9.23 10.81 -23.63
CA ARG A 94 -9.19 11.41 -24.98
C ARG A 94 -10.57 11.89 -25.42
N ALA A 95 -11.61 11.08 -25.25
CA ALA A 95 -12.93 11.34 -25.84
C ALA A 95 -13.81 12.27 -25.00
N ARG A 96 -13.62 12.30 -23.68
CA ARG A 96 -14.49 13.01 -22.73
C ARG A 96 -13.72 13.99 -21.85
N LEU A 97 -12.41 13.78 -21.66
CA LEU A 97 -11.59 14.61 -20.80
C LEU A 97 -10.67 15.61 -21.51
N ASP A 98 -10.73 15.71 -22.84
CA ASP A 98 -9.83 16.54 -23.67
C ASP A 98 -8.34 16.39 -23.30
N GLY A 99 -7.97 15.26 -22.68
CA GLY A 99 -6.62 15.00 -22.23
C GLY A 99 -5.80 14.39 -23.35
N ASP A 100 -4.62 14.96 -23.60
CA ASP A 100 -3.63 14.41 -24.53
C ASP A 100 -2.54 13.67 -23.73
N PRO A 101 -2.45 12.33 -23.83
CA PRO A 101 -1.47 11.55 -23.07
C PRO A 101 -0.03 11.95 -23.39
N GLU A 102 0.29 12.33 -24.64
CA GLU A 102 1.66 12.70 -25.03
C GLU A 102 2.06 14.05 -24.40
N VAL A 103 1.11 14.98 -24.30
CA VAL A 103 1.32 16.27 -23.63
C VAL A 103 1.46 16.07 -22.12
N ILE A 104 0.59 15.26 -21.51
CA ILE A 104 0.64 14.95 -20.08
C ILE A 104 1.93 14.22 -19.71
N ALA A 105 2.35 13.22 -20.49
CA ALA A 105 3.60 12.48 -20.26
C ALA A 105 4.83 13.40 -20.25
N ARG A 106 4.86 14.40 -21.15
CA ARG A 106 5.98 15.32 -21.34
C ARG A 106 6.00 16.48 -20.33
N ALA A 107 4.84 17.07 -20.07
CA ALA A 107 4.69 18.29 -19.27
C ALA A 107 4.23 18.03 -17.83
N GLY A 108 3.90 16.78 -17.49
CA GLY A 108 3.33 16.42 -16.20
C GLY A 108 2.08 17.23 -15.89
N ALA A 109 2.05 17.86 -14.72
CA ALA A 109 0.88 18.59 -14.23
C ALA A 109 0.57 19.85 -15.06
N MET A 110 1.54 20.34 -15.82
CA MET A 110 1.37 21.47 -16.74
C MET A 110 0.78 21.03 -18.09
N GLY A 111 0.70 19.72 -18.35
CA GLY A 111 0.06 19.16 -19.53
C GLY A 111 -1.41 18.81 -19.33
N HIS A 112 -1.97 19.08 -18.15
CA HIS A 112 -3.38 18.82 -17.85
C HIS A 112 -4.29 19.72 -18.70
N PRO A 113 -5.44 19.21 -19.17
CA PRO A 113 -6.41 20.01 -19.92
C PRO A 113 -6.99 21.16 -19.08
N ASP A 114 -7.48 22.22 -19.74
CA ASP A 114 -8.12 23.38 -19.10
C ASP A 114 -9.51 23.03 -18.56
N ARG A 115 -9.52 22.30 -17.44
CA ARG A 115 -10.71 21.81 -16.74
C ARG A 115 -10.41 21.59 -15.26
N PRO A 116 -11.44 21.43 -14.41
CA PRO A 116 -11.23 21.06 -13.02
C PRO A 116 -10.36 19.80 -12.92
N ARG A 117 -9.39 19.80 -12.00
CA ARG A 117 -8.50 18.65 -11.78
C ARG A 117 -9.24 17.41 -11.28
N VAL A 118 -10.37 17.60 -10.60
CA VAL A 118 -11.25 16.55 -10.11
C VAL A 118 -12.66 16.86 -10.61
N GLY A 119 -13.37 15.85 -11.10
CA GLY A 119 -14.75 16.02 -11.55
C GLY A 119 -15.37 14.73 -12.04
N LEU A 120 -16.66 14.78 -12.38
CA LEU A 120 -17.35 13.63 -12.97
C LEU A 120 -16.96 13.46 -14.45
N VAL A 121 -16.85 12.22 -14.91
CA VAL A 121 -16.59 11.94 -16.33
C VAL A 121 -17.82 12.34 -17.17
N PRO A 122 -17.66 13.24 -18.16
CA PRO A 122 -18.79 13.68 -18.98
C PRO A 122 -19.46 12.52 -19.72
N GLY A 123 -20.77 12.38 -19.54
CA GLY A 123 -21.57 11.31 -20.16
C GLY A 123 -21.55 9.97 -19.40
N ASP A 124 -20.81 9.88 -18.28
CA ASP A 124 -20.69 8.66 -17.49
C ASP A 124 -20.41 9.01 -16.02
N THR A 125 -21.45 9.52 -15.36
CA THR A 125 -21.36 10.12 -14.02
C THR A 125 -21.16 9.11 -12.89
N ASP A 126 -21.12 7.82 -13.23
CA ASP A 126 -20.74 6.76 -12.31
C ASP A 126 -19.22 6.78 -12.07
N TRP A 127 -18.45 7.45 -12.93
CA TRP A 127 -17.01 7.65 -12.77
C TRP A 127 -16.67 9.09 -12.40
N GLU A 128 -15.75 9.23 -11.46
CA GLU A 128 -15.05 10.47 -11.13
C GLU A 128 -13.62 10.37 -11.69
N TYR A 129 -13.10 11.46 -12.25
CA TYR A 129 -11.72 11.57 -12.70
C TYR A 129 -10.92 12.48 -11.77
N ARG A 130 -9.62 12.22 -11.69
CA ARG A 130 -8.63 13.07 -11.04
C ARG A 130 -7.33 13.11 -11.84
N PHE A 131 -7.02 14.27 -12.41
CA PHE A 131 -5.69 14.53 -12.96
C PHE A 131 -4.68 14.75 -11.83
N HIS A 132 -3.53 14.11 -11.94
CA HIS A 132 -2.42 14.22 -11.01
C HIS A 132 -1.10 14.11 -11.78
N GLY A 133 0.02 14.45 -11.14
CA GLY A 133 1.38 14.27 -11.68
C GLY A 133 1.46 14.32 -13.21
N ARG A 134 1.74 13.17 -13.81
CA ARG A 134 1.69 12.92 -15.27
C ARG A 134 0.63 11.89 -15.63
N GLY A 135 -0.44 11.82 -14.84
CA GLY A 135 -1.41 10.76 -14.90
C GLY A 135 -2.84 11.23 -14.76
N CYS A 136 -3.74 10.26 -14.85
CA CYS A 136 -5.14 10.42 -14.56
C CYS A 136 -5.62 9.17 -13.82
N CYS A 137 -6.37 9.40 -12.76
CA CYS A 137 -7.06 8.37 -12.00
C CYS A 137 -8.56 8.47 -12.29
N MET A 138 -9.24 7.34 -12.40
CA MET A 138 -10.68 7.23 -12.51
C MET A 138 -11.23 6.29 -11.45
N THR A 139 -12.15 6.78 -10.63
CA THR A 139 -12.77 6.01 -9.55
C THR A 139 -14.27 5.84 -9.80
N HIS A 140 -14.75 4.60 -9.80
CA HIS A 140 -16.16 4.29 -9.93
C HIS A 140 -16.87 4.57 -8.59
N ARG A 141 -17.81 5.52 -8.58
CA ARG A 141 -18.45 6.05 -7.37
C ARG A 141 -19.31 5.03 -6.61
N VAL A 142 -19.85 4.03 -7.31
CA VAL A 142 -20.64 2.93 -6.70
C VAL A 142 -19.78 1.74 -6.25
N THR A 143 -18.85 1.27 -7.08
CA THR A 143 -18.07 0.04 -6.78
C THR A 143 -16.77 0.33 -6.02
N GLY A 144 -16.32 1.59 -6.01
CA GLY A 144 -15.03 1.99 -5.47
C GLY A 144 -13.84 1.54 -6.32
N GLU A 145 -14.07 0.97 -7.51
CA GLU A 145 -12.98 0.57 -8.42
C GLU A 145 -12.15 1.78 -8.82
N ASP A 146 -10.83 1.71 -8.60
CA ASP A 146 -9.91 2.79 -8.87
C ASP A 146 -8.88 2.40 -9.93
N ILE A 147 -8.84 3.15 -11.03
CA ILE A 147 -7.94 2.92 -12.16
C ILE A 147 -6.99 4.10 -12.22
N ASP A 148 -5.71 3.88 -11.94
CA ASP A 148 -4.68 4.91 -12.01
C ASP A 148 -3.69 4.63 -13.15
N VAL A 149 -3.49 5.62 -14.03
CA VAL A 149 -2.56 5.56 -15.16
C VAL A 149 -1.61 6.74 -15.12
N ASP A 150 -0.32 6.41 -15.07
CA ASP A 150 0.78 7.33 -15.29
C ASP A 150 1.22 7.26 -16.77
N PHE A 151 1.17 8.37 -17.49
CA PHE A 151 1.56 8.40 -18.90
C PHE A 151 3.07 8.63 -19.02
N HIS A 152 3.75 7.71 -19.72
CA HIS A 152 5.16 7.82 -20.08
C HIS A 152 5.37 8.17 -21.56
N ASP A 153 4.33 7.95 -22.36
CA ASP A 153 4.24 8.18 -23.80
C ASP A 153 2.76 8.39 -24.17
N GLU A 154 2.41 8.25 -25.45
CA GLU A 154 1.03 8.35 -25.94
C GLU A 154 0.12 7.16 -25.56
N THR A 155 0.64 6.16 -24.84
CA THR A 155 -0.06 4.93 -24.47
C THR A 155 -0.34 4.86 -22.97
N ALA A 156 -1.29 4.01 -22.61
CA ALA A 156 -1.52 3.62 -21.22
C ALA A 156 -0.84 2.29 -20.87
N ASP A 157 0.15 1.82 -21.65
CA ASP A 157 0.72 0.47 -21.55
C ASP A 157 1.46 0.18 -20.25
N TRP A 158 1.93 1.24 -19.59
CA TRP A 158 2.79 1.16 -18.43
C TRP A 158 1.97 1.00 -17.14
N ILE A 159 2.26 -0.07 -16.42
CA ILE A 159 1.70 -0.43 -15.12
C ILE A 159 2.76 -0.10 -14.07
N GLY A 160 2.45 0.81 -13.14
CA GLY A 160 3.29 1.05 -11.97
C GLY A 160 3.09 -0.03 -10.91
N ARG A 161 4.18 -0.60 -10.36
CA ARG A 161 4.09 -1.65 -9.32
C ARG A 161 3.24 -1.21 -8.12
N TYR A 162 3.51 -0.01 -7.61
CA TYR A 162 2.79 0.57 -6.48
C TYR A 162 1.29 0.72 -6.78
N PHE A 163 0.95 1.32 -7.92
CA PHE A 163 -0.44 1.55 -8.32
C PHE A 163 -1.19 0.24 -8.56
N PHE A 164 -0.54 -0.79 -9.12
CA PHE A 164 -1.17 -2.09 -9.29
C PHE A 164 -1.48 -2.78 -7.95
N VAL A 165 -0.56 -2.69 -6.97
CA VAL A 165 -0.82 -3.18 -5.62
C VAL A 165 -1.97 -2.41 -4.97
N LYS A 166 -1.99 -1.07 -5.10
CA LYS A 166 -3.09 -0.23 -4.59
C LYS A 166 -4.43 -0.52 -5.25
N TYR A 167 -4.42 -0.77 -6.55
CA TYR A 167 -5.59 -1.24 -7.27
C TYR A 167 -6.15 -2.51 -6.63
N LEU A 168 -5.32 -3.54 -6.41
CA LEU A 168 -5.77 -4.78 -5.77
C LEU A 168 -6.32 -4.55 -4.35
N GLU A 169 -5.70 -3.66 -3.56
CA GLU A 169 -6.18 -3.27 -2.23
C GLU A 169 -7.52 -2.51 -2.26
N SER A 170 -7.81 -1.79 -3.35
CA SER A 170 -9.03 -0.98 -3.50
C SER A 170 -10.28 -1.78 -3.86
N LEU A 171 -10.12 -3.03 -4.34
CA LEU A 171 -11.20 -3.82 -4.91
C LEU A 171 -12.25 -4.23 -3.86
N GLN A 172 -13.41 -3.58 -3.90
CA GLN A 172 -14.56 -3.99 -3.08
C GLN A 172 -15.28 -5.22 -3.65
N ARG A 173 -15.22 -5.40 -4.98
CA ARG A 173 -15.88 -6.48 -5.73
C ARG A 173 -14.94 -7.03 -6.80
N PRO A 174 -13.90 -7.79 -6.41
CA PRO A 174 -12.98 -8.38 -7.38
C PRO A 174 -13.72 -9.36 -8.30
N THR A 175 -13.34 -9.40 -9.59
CA THR A 175 -13.81 -10.44 -10.52
C THR A 175 -13.13 -11.77 -10.21
N PHE A 176 -13.47 -12.84 -10.94
CA PHE A 176 -12.89 -14.16 -10.67
C PHE A 176 -11.35 -14.17 -10.66
N VAL A 177 -10.71 -13.39 -11.54
CA VAL A 177 -9.24 -13.34 -11.65
C VAL A 177 -8.63 -12.62 -10.47
N GLU A 178 -9.10 -11.40 -10.13
CA GLU A 178 -8.53 -10.66 -9.01
C GLU A 178 -8.81 -11.36 -7.69
N LYS A 179 -9.98 -11.99 -7.55
CA LYS A 179 -10.30 -12.80 -6.37
C LYS A 179 -9.29 -13.92 -6.20
N ARG A 180 -8.97 -14.64 -7.29
CA ARG A 180 -7.99 -15.72 -7.22
C ARG A 180 -6.58 -15.21 -6.94
N ILE A 181 -6.22 -14.02 -7.44
CA ILE A 181 -4.95 -13.39 -7.10
C ILE A 181 -4.87 -13.02 -5.62
N CYS A 182 -5.93 -12.48 -5.03
CA CYS A 182 -5.97 -12.19 -3.59
C CYS A 182 -5.89 -13.48 -2.74
N GLU A 183 -6.37 -14.62 -3.25
CA GLU A 183 -6.22 -15.91 -2.57
C GLU A 183 -4.78 -16.46 -2.67
N LEU A 184 -4.13 -16.30 -3.82
CA LEU A 184 -2.75 -16.77 -4.07
C LEU A 184 -1.68 -15.84 -3.47
N TYR A 185 -1.99 -14.55 -3.34
CA TYR A 185 -1.17 -13.49 -2.76
C TYR A 185 -1.95 -12.74 -1.67
N PRO A 186 -2.14 -13.34 -0.48
CA PRO A 186 -2.96 -12.75 0.58
C PRO A 186 -2.55 -11.34 0.99
N SER A 187 -1.26 -11.04 1.01
CA SER A 187 -0.77 -9.66 1.08
C SER A 187 -0.60 -9.11 -0.32
N ALA A 188 -1.31 -8.04 -0.70
CA ALA A 188 -1.24 -7.46 -2.04
C ALA A 188 0.20 -7.13 -2.48
N ARG A 189 1.05 -6.64 -1.56
CA ARG A 189 2.48 -6.39 -1.82
C ARG A 189 3.25 -7.63 -2.29
N SER A 190 2.86 -8.84 -1.86
CA SER A 190 3.52 -10.08 -2.26
C SER A 190 3.37 -10.41 -3.75
N VAL A 191 2.42 -9.76 -4.44
CA VAL A 191 2.27 -9.85 -5.90
C VAL A 191 3.53 -9.38 -6.64
N ASN A 192 4.34 -8.49 -6.05
CA ASN A 192 5.62 -8.08 -6.61
C ASN A 192 6.57 -9.27 -6.86
N VAL A 193 6.48 -10.34 -6.06
CA VAL A 193 7.26 -11.56 -6.30
C VAL A 193 6.83 -12.21 -7.61
N GLY A 194 5.52 -12.28 -7.87
CA GLY A 194 5.00 -12.75 -9.16
C GLY A 194 5.42 -11.85 -10.32
N ILE A 195 5.41 -10.53 -10.13
CA ILE A 195 5.89 -9.59 -11.15
C ILE A 195 7.36 -9.87 -11.48
N ASP A 196 8.22 -10.09 -10.48
CA ASP A 196 9.63 -10.44 -10.68
C ASP A 196 9.79 -11.79 -11.42
N GLU A 197 8.96 -12.79 -11.09
CA GLU A 197 8.93 -14.08 -11.80
C GLU A 197 8.52 -13.93 -13.27
N LEU A 198 7.52 -13.08 -13.55
CA LEU A 198 7.10 -12.79 -14.91
C LEU A 198 8.16 -12.02 -15.70
N PHE A 199 8.95 -11.14 -15.05
CA PHE A 199 10.14 -10.54 -15.66
C PHE A 199 11.20 -11.57 -16.03
N GLU A 200 11.50 -12.51 -15.12
CA GLU A 200 12.48 -13.56 -15.36
C GLU A 200 12.09 -14.49 -16.52
N ARG A 201 10.78 -14.66 -16.73
CA ARG A 201 10.20 -15.39 -17.87
C ARG A 201 10.07 -14.54 -19.14
N GLY A 202 10.37 -13.25 -19.08
CA GLY A 202 10.20 -12.29 -20.17
C GLY A 202 8.74 -12.01 -20.53
N ILE A 203 7.78 -12.33 -19.66
CA ILE A 203 6.36 -12.03 -19.91
C ILE A 203 6.08 -10.54 -19.70
N LEU A 204 6.94 -9.85 -18.94
CA LEU A 204 6.92 -8.41 -18.73
C LEU A 204 8.16 -7.72 -19.30
N GLU A 205 7.97 -6.50 -19.80
CA GLU A 205 9.02 -5.58 -20.21
C GLU A 205 9.17 -4.45 -19.19
N ALA A 206 10.40 -4.14 -18.80
CA ALA A 206 10.67 -3.13 -17.78
C ALA A 206 10.72 -1.74 -18.43
N GLY A 207 10.13 -0.75 -17.75
CA GLY A 207 10.30 0.66 -18.12
C GLY A 207 11.71 1.15 -17.83
N GLU A 208 12.05 2.33 -18.35
CA GLU A 208 13.39 2.93 -18.27
C GLU A 208 13.96 2.97 -16.84
N TYR A 209 13.09 3.20 -15.85
CA TYR A 209 13.46 3.31 -14.43
C TYR A 209 13.07 2.09 -13.58
N GLY A 210 12.52 1.03 -14.17
CA GLY A 210 12.11 -0.20 -13.47
C GLY A 210 10.89 -0.07 -12.53
N ALA A 211 10.39 1.14 -12.30
CA ALA A 211 9.18 1.39 -11.48
C ALA A 211 7.87 1.02 -12.19
N SER A 212 7.88 1.01 -13.51
CA SER A 212 6.77 0.62 -14.36
C SER A 212 7.14 -0.53 -15.30
N PHE A 213 6.14 -1.24 -15.78
CA PHE A 213 6.29 -2.39 -16.65
C PHE A 213 5.09 -2.54 -17.58
N ARG A 214 5.23 -3.33 -18.64
CA ARG A 214 4.12 -3.66 -19.54
C ARG A 214 4.14 -5.14 -19.95
N LEU A 215 3.03 -5.65 -20.46
CA LEU A 215 2.96 -7.00 -21.00
C LEU A 215 3.80 -7.10 -22.28
N ALA A 216 4.60 -8.17 -22.40
CA ALA A 216 5.36 -8.51 -23.61
C ALA A 216 4.54 -9.33 -24.63
N ILE A 217 3.25 -9.54 -24.35
CA ILE A 217 2.33 -10.33 -25.18
C ILE A 217 1.11 -9.48 -25.57
N PRO A 218 0.48 -9.74 -26.72
CA PRO A 218 -0.82 -9.14 -27.06
C PRO A 218 -1.86 -9.52 -26.00
N TRP A 219 -2.81 -8.63 -25.73
CA TRP A 219 -3.70 -8.75 -24.57
C TRP A 219 -5.18 -8.53 -24.91
N GLU A 220 -5.49 -7.83 -25.99
CA GLU A 220 -6.83 -7.35 -26.34
C GLU A 220 -7.82 -8.51 -26.47
N GLU A 221 -7.51 -9.49 -27.33
CA GLU A 221 -8.36 -10.67 -27.54
C GLU A 221 -8.45 -11.54 -26.27
N LEU A 222 -7.38 -11.59 -25.46
CA LEU A 222 -7.40 -12.32 -24.19
C LEU A 222 -8.33 -11.62 -23.17
N CYS A 223 -8.37 -10.29 -23.17
CA CYS A 223 -9.26 -9.50 -22.34
C CYS A 223 -10.73 -9.80 -22.67
N ASP A 224 -11.07 -9.78 -23.97
CA ASP A 224 -12.42 -10.13 -24.45
C ASP A 224 -12.85 -11.55 -24.05
N LEU A 225 -11.91 -12.51 -24.09
CA LEU A 225 -12.18 -13.89 -23.64
C LEU A 225 -12.42 -13.94 -22.12
N LEU A 226 -11.67 -13.17 -21.33
CA LEU A 226 -11.85 -13.12 -19.88
C LEU A 226 -13.19 -12.51 -19.47
N ASP A 227 -13.65 -11.47 -20.17
CA ASP A 227 -14.99 -10.88 -19.92
C ASP A 227 -16.11 -11.87 -20.25
N GLN A 228 -15.96 -12.65 -21.33
CA GLN A 228 -16.91 -13.71 -21.66
C GLN A 228 -16.90 -14.84 -20.63
N ILE A 229 -15.73 -15.19 -20.06
CA ILE A 229 -15.63 -16.20 -18.99
C ILE A 229 -16.28 -15.68 -17.71
N GLU A 230 -16.05 -14.43 -17.33
CA GLU A 230 -16.67 -13.82 -16.15
C GLU A 230 -18.19 -13.88 -16.23
N TRP A 231 -18.78 -13.60 -17.40
CA TRP A 231 -20.22 -13.74 -17.62
C TRP A 231 -20.75 -15.17 -17.38
N ARG A 232 -19.90 -16.19 -17.59
CA ARG A 232 -20.23 -17.61 -17.42
C ARG A 232 -19.72 -18.19 -16.11
N TRP A 233 -19.12 -17.39 -15.22
CA TRP A 233 -18.38 -17.89 -14.06
C TRP A 233 -19.23 -18.74 -13.09
N HIS A 234 -20.54 -18.50 -13.06
CA HIS A 234 -21.49 -19.25 -12.25
C HIS A 234 -22.03 -20.54 -12.89
N GLN A 235 -21.67 -20.82 -14.15
CA GLN A 235 -22.05 -22.06 -14.83
C GLN A 235 -21.25 -23.23 -14.26
N ALA A 236 -21.88 -24.40 -14.20
CA ALA A 236 -21.23 -25.63 -13.73
C ALA A 236 -20.01 -25.95 -14.62
N GLY A 237 -18.91 -26.37 -14.01
CA GLY A 237 -17.68 -26.75 -14.72
C GLY A 237 -16.75 -25.60 -15.11
N THR A 238 -17.24 -24.37 -15.32
CA THR A 238 -16.41 -23.23 -15.75
C THR A 238 -15.26 -22.94 -14.79
N GLN A 239 -15.50 -22.97 -13.48
CA GLN A 239 -14.45 -22.72 -12.47
C GLN A 239 -13.37 -23.82 -12.48
N THR A 240 -13.77 -25.08 -12.62
CA THR A 240 -12.86 -26.23 -12.69
C THR A 240 -12.03 -26.19 -13.97
N LEU A 241 -12.65 -25.85 -15.10
CA LEU A 241 -11.94 -25.68 -16.38
C LEU A 241 -10.96 -24.50 -16.32
N ALA A 242 -11.33 -23.37 -15.72
CA ALA A 242 -10.44 -22.23 -15.55
C ALA A 242 -9.24 -22.58 -14.65
N ALA A 243 -9.47 -23.29 -13.55
CA ALA A 243 -8.41 -23.81 -12.70
C ALA A 243 -7.47 -24.74 -13.49
N ALA A 244 -8.01 -25.67 -14.28
CA ALA A 244 -7.20 -26.55 -15.13
C ALA A 244 -6.44 -25.80 -16.23
N ALA A 245 -7.05 -24.78 -16.83
CA ALA A 245 -6.39 -23.93 -17.81
C ALA A 245 -5.12 -23.30 -17.25
N MET A 246 -5.15 -22.84 -16.00
CA MET A 246 -4.02 -22.21 -15.31
C MET A 246 -3.16 -23.18 -14.50
N SER A 247 -3.34 -24.49 -14.66
CA SER A 247 -2.67 -25.53 -13.85
C SER A 247 -2.82 -25.32 -12.33
N ASP A 248 -3.93 -24.74 -11.87
CA ASP A 248 -4.20 -24.43 -10.47
C ASP A 248 -4.57 -25.70 -9.69
N TRP A 249 -3.54 -26.47 -9.35
CA TRP A 249 -3.68 -27.75 -8.69
C TRP A 249 -4.37 -27.66 -7.33
N ALA A 250 -4.14 -26.56 -6.58
CA ALA A 250 -4.79 -26.32 -5.30
C ALA A 250 -6.31 -26.26 -5.49
N ARG A 251 -6.79 -25.40 -6.40
CA ARG A 251 -8.23 -25.27 -6.68
C ARG A 251 -8.82 -26.54 -7.29
N LEU A 252 -8.07 -27.24 -8.13
CA LEU A 252 -8.51 -28.53 -8.68
C LEU A 252 -8.63 -29.62 -7.61
N SER A 253 -7.73 -29.64 -6.63
CA SER A 253 -7.72 -30.66 -5.58
C SER A 253 -8.96 -30.59 -4.67
N GLU A 254 -9.56 -29.40 -4.52
CA GLU A 254 -10.83 -29.21 -3.81
C GLU A 254 -11.98 -29.96 -4.48
N ALA A 255 -11.95 -30.09 -5.81
CA ALA A 255 -12.94 -30.83 -6.59
C ALA A 255 -12.54 -32.29 -6.86
N ARG A 256 -11.24 -32.59 -6.86
CA ARG A 256 -10.65 -33.89 -7.23
C ARG A 256 -9.53 -34.28 -6.27
N ALA A 257 -9.86 -35.09 -5.27
CA ALA A 257 -8.93 -35.53 -4.23
C ALA A 257 -7.69 -36.27 -4.79
N ASP A 258 -7.78 -36.89 -5.98
CA ASP A 258 -6.65 -37.54 -6.65
C ASP A 258 -5.56 -36.57 -7.12
N LEU A 259 -5.81 -35.25 -7.07
CA LEU A 259 -4.85 -34.21 -7.42
C LEU A 259 -4.18 -33.55 -6.20
N ALA A 260 -4.48 -34.00 -4.98
CA ALA A 260 -3.92 -33.44 -3.75
C ALA A 260 -2.37 -33.47 -3.72
N ASP A 261 -1.77 -34.59 -4.11
CA ASP A 261 -0.30 -34.73 -4.16
C ASP A 261 0.36 -33.72 -5.11
N ARG A 262 -0.31 -33.37 -6.22
CA ARG A 262 0.17 -32.36 -7.16
C ARG A 262 0.05 -30.95 -6.58
N ALA A 263 -1.05 -30.66 -5.87
CA ALA A 263 -1.22 -29.40 -5.16
C ALA A 263 -0.11 -29.22 -4.11
N ASP A 264 0.15 -30.24 -3.29
CA ASP A 264 1.19 -30.23 -2.26
C ASP A 264 2.59 -30.13 -2.86
N ALA A 265 2.85 -30.81 -3.97
CA ALA A 265 4.12 -30.68 -4.69
C ALA A 265 4.32 -29.26 -5.23
N CYS A 266 3.29 -28.67 -5.84
CA CYS A 266 3.34 -27.30 -6.38
C CYS A 266 3.54 -26.25 -5.28
N LEU A 267 2.84 -26.39 -4.14
CA LEU A 267 3.02 -25.49 -3.00
C LEU A 267 4.43 -25.62 -2.38
N ARG A 268 4.96 -26.84 -2.27
CA ARG A 268 6.34 -27.06 -1.79
C ARG A 268 7.36 -26.42 -2.72
N GLU A 269 7.23 -26.63 -4.03
CA GLU A 269 8.11 -26.01 -5.03
C GLU A 269 8.08 -24.48 -4.91
N LYS A 270 6.89 -23.88 -4.75
CA LYS A 270 6.75 -22.44 -4.54
C LYS A 270 7.44 -21.99 -3.24
N CYS A 271 7.24 -22.70 -2.12
CA CYS A 271 7.89 -22.37 -0.85
C CYS A 271 9.42 -22.51 -0.90
N ASP A 272 9.93 -23.50 -1.62
CA ASP A 272 11.36 -23.72 -1.79
C ASP A 272 11.99 -22.62 -2.66
N ASP A 273 11.35 -22.24 -3.77
CA ASP A 273 11.77 -21.12 -4.62
C ASP A 273 11.77 -19.79 -3.84
N LEU A 274 10.71 -19.50 -3.09
CA LEU A 274 10.63 -18.30 -2.26
C LEU A 274 11.72 -18.26 -1.19
N GLN A 275 12.03 -19.39 -0.56
CA GLN A 275 13.14 -19.48 0.37
C GLN A 275 14.48 -19.24 -0.31
N GLN A 276 14.71 -19.79 -1.50
CA GLN A 276 15.94 -19.54 -2.25
C GLN A 276 16.06 -18.06 -2.62
N ARG A 277 14.99 -17.43 -3.10
CA ARG A 277 14.95 -15.98 -3.39
C ARG A 277 15.23 -15.15 -2.14
N PHE A 278 14.66 -15.54 -1.01
CA PHE A 278 14.90 -14.87 0.26
C PHE A 278 16.34 -15.06 0.76
N LEU A 279 16.92 -16.25 0.66
CA LEU A 279 18.28 -16.51 1.16
C LEU A 279 19.38 -16.07 0.17
N ALA A 280 19.02 -15.75 -1.07
CA ALA A 280 19.93 -15.14 -2.03
C ALA A 280 20.35 -13.71 -1.60
N GLU A 281 21.34 -13.14 -2.29
CA GLU A 281 22.05 -11.90 -1.91
C GLU A 281 21.16 -10.67 -1.66
N GLN A 282 19.91 -10.67 -2.12
CA GLN A 282 19.00 -9.51 -2.05
C GLN A 282 17.94 -9.59 -0.95
N CYS A 283 17.75 -10.75 -0.29
CA CYS A 283 16.81 -10.92 0.83
C CYS A 283 15.47 -10.19 0.64
N SER A 284 14.66 -10.59 -0.35
CA SER A 284 13.40 -9.90 -0.67
C SER A 284 12.40 -9.91 0.51
N SER A 285 11.98 -8.72 0.97
CA SER A 285 10.90 -8.56 1.97
C SER A 285 9.58 -9.15 1.49
N ASP A 286 9.32 -9.08 0.19
CA ASP A 286 8.07 -9.53 -0.42
C ASP A 286 8.05 -11.06 -0.48
N ALA A 287 9.20 -11.70 -0.73
CA ALA A 287 9.35 -13.16 -0.64
C ALA A 287 9.15 -13.67 0.79
N LEU A 288 9.72 -12.99 1.79
CA LEU A 288 9.51 -13.32 3.21
C LEU A 288 8.03 -13.19 3.61
N THR A 289 7.37 -12.13 3.13
CA THR A 289 5.94 -11.90 3.36
C THR A 289 5.10 -13.02 2.74
N LEU A 290 5.40 -13.40 1.50
CA LEU A 290 4.68 -14.49 0.83
C LEU A 290 4.90 -15.85 1.51
N LEU A 291 6.11 -16.16 1.98
CA LEU A 291 6.37 -17.35 2.81
C LEU A 291 5.48 -17.36 4.05
N ALA A 292 5.29 -16.20 4.69
CA ALA A 292 4.43 -16.09 5.86
C ALA A 292 2.96 -16.28 5.50
N ASP A 293 2.50 -15.72 4.40
CA ASP A 293 1.12 -15.85 3.94
C ASP A 293 0.75 -17.29 3.57
N LEU A 294 1.68 -18.01 2.93
CA LEU A 294 1.54 -19.41 2.58
C LEU A 294 1.74 -20.37 3.76
N ASN A 295 2.02 -19.87 4.97
CA ASN A 295 2.39 -20.66 6.14
C ASN A 295 3.51 -21.67 5.83
N ALA A 296 4.52 -21.23 5.10
CA ALA A 296 5.57 -22.10 4.59
C ALA A 296 6.31 -22.80 5.75
N PRO A 297 6.64 -24.11 5.63
CA PRO A 297 7.26 -24.88 6.71
C PRO A 297 8.66 -24.38 7.09
N ASN A 298 9.32 -23.66 6.19
CA ASN A 298 10.65 -23.06 6.34
C ASN A 298 10.62 -21.60 6.86
N LEU A 299 9.43 -21.01 7.08
CA LEU A 299 9.27 -19.62 7.50
C LEU A 299 10.09 -19.28 8.75
N GLU A 300 10.14 -20.17 9.73
CA GLU A 300 10.85 -19.91 10.98
C GLU A 300 12.35 -19.70 10.78
N ALA A 301 12.97 -20.50 9.90
CA ALA A 301 14.39 -20.35 9.57
C ALA A 301 14.64 -19.01 8.87
N CYS A 302 13.76 -18.63 7.95
CA CYS A 302 13.82 -17.35 7.24
C CYS A 302 13.63 -16.15 8.20
N LEU A 303 12.68 -16.21 9.12
CA LEU A 303 12.50 -15.18 10.16
C LEU A 303 13.71 -15.07 11.08
N GLY A 304 14.28 -16.20 11.51
CA GLY A 304 15.48 -16.22 12.34
C GLY A 304 16.70 -15.61 11.65
N HIS A 305 16.76 -15.70 10.31
CA HIS A 305 17.75 -14.99 9.51
C HIS A 305 17.41 -13.49 9.42
N ALA A 306 16.18 -13.14 9.03
CA ALA A 306 15.72 -11.77 8.84
C ALA A 306 15.86 -10.89 10.10
N LEU A 307 15.53 -11.41 11.28
CA LEU A 307 15.60 -10.66 12.54
C LEU A 307 17.02 -10.26 12.95
N LYS A 308 18.05 -10.87 12.35
CA LYS A 308 19.47 -10.55 12.55
C LYS A 308 19.99 -9.49 11.57
N TRP A 309 19.22 -9.13 10.54
CA TRP A 309 19.65 -8.18 9.53
C TRP A 309 19.78 -6.75 10.07
N PRO A 310 20.61 -5.89 9.46
CA PRO A 310 20.59 -4.45 9.72
C PRO A 310 19.18 -3.84 9.49
N PRO A 311 18.90 -2.64 10.04
CA PRO A 311 17.68 -1.90 9.73
C PRO A 311 17.45 -1.82 8.22
N SER A 312 16.33 -2.39 7.76
CA SER A 312 16.00 -2.58 6.35
C SER A 312 14.52 -2.94 6.20
N GLY A 313 13.98 -2.85 4.98
CA GLY A 313 12.61 -3.33 4.69
C GLY A 313 12.42 -4.81 5.03
N VAL A 314 13.49 -5.62 5.00
CA VAL A 314 13.49 -7.03 5.38
C VAL A 314 13.24 -7.22 6.86
N LEU A 315 13.99 -6.48 7.70
CA LEU A 315 13.80 -6.52 9.14
C LEU A 315 12.42 -5.98 9.53
N SER A 316 11.94 -4.93 8.85
CA SER A 316 10.58 -4.41 9.01
C SER A 316 9.54 -5.51 8.77
N ALA A 317 9.56 -6.14 7.59
CA ALA A 317 8.63 -7.21 7.24
C ALA A 317 8.69 -8.39 8.21
N ALA A 318 9.89 -8.75 8.70
CA ALA A 318 10.04 -9.81 9.69
C ALA A 318 9.34 -9.50 11.01
N ILE A 319 9.43 -8.25 11.50
CA ILE A 319 8.75 -7.83 12.73
C ILE A 319 7.24 -7.79 12.51
N ASP A 320 6.77 -7.30 11.36
CA ASP A 320 5.34 -7.28 11.01
C ASP A 320 4.76 -8.69 10.96
N ILE A 321 5.51 -9.66 10.43
CA ILE A 321 5.13 -11.08 10.44
C ILE A 321 5.08 -11.62 11.88
N VAL A 322 6.05 -11.27 12.73
CA VAL A 322 6.07 -11.67 14.14
C VAL A 322 4.85 -11.13 14.89
N GLU A 323 4.47 -9.88 14.66
CA GLU A 323 3.25 -9.28 15.21
C GLU A 323 1.99 -9.98 14.68
N ARG A 324 1.82 -10.02 13.35
CA ARG A 324 0.62 -10.56 12.69
C ARG A 324 0.35 -12.02 13.02
N LYS A 325 1.39 -12.84 13.15
CA LYS A 325 1.27 -14.25 13.54
C LYS A 325 1.34 -14.49 15.05
N SER A 326 1.32 -13.43 15.86
CA SER A 326 1.38 -13.52 17.33
C SER A 326 2.58 -14.34 17.84
N LEU A 327 3.72 -14.23 17.17
CA LEU A 327 4.96 -14.98 17.47
C LEU A 327 5.88 -14.23 18.44
N SER A 328 5.46 -13.09 18.99
CA SER A 328 6.32 -12.22 19.80
C SER A 328 6.95 -12.93 21.00
N ASN A 329 6.22 -13.84 21.68
CA ASN A 329 6.77 -14.61 22.80
C ASN A 329 7.93 -15.52 22.38
N ARG A 330 7.86 -16.10 21.17
CA ARG A 330 8.90 -16.97 20.62
C ARG A 330 10.17 -16.18 20.27
N TRP A 331 10.02 -14.94 19.83
CA TRP A 331 11.09 -14.08 19.35
C TRP A 331 11.47 -12.96 20.33
N SER A 332 11.06 -13.06 21.60
CA SER A 332 11.24 -11.98 22.59
C SER A 332 12.72 -11.59 22.79
N THR A 333 13.63 -12.57 22.72
CA THR A 333 15.08 -12.31 22.81
C THR A 333 15.56 -11.48 21.63
N GLN A 334 15.18 -11.86 20.40
CA GLN A 334 15.57 -11.17 19.18
C GLN A 334 14.94 -9.77 19.09
N LEU A 335 13.68 -9.62 19.51
CA LEU A 335 13.03 -8.32 19.61
C LEU A 335 13.78 -7.39 20.58
N ARG A 336 14.26 -7.91 21.72
CA ARG A 336 15.09 -7.14 22.66
C ARG A 336 16.44 -6.77 22.06
N GLU A 337 17.09 -7.68 21.34
CA GLU A 337 18.33 -7.39 20.61
C GLU A 337 18.12 -6.28 19.56
N ILE A 338 16.99 -6.28 18.86
CA ILE A 338 16.59 -5.23 17.90
C ILE A 338 16.46 -3.88 18.61
N VAL A 339 15.68 -3.79 19.69
CA VAL A 339 15.52 -2.53 20.47
C VAL A 339 16.86 -1.97 20.97
N ASN A 340 17.81 -2.85 21.28
CA ASN A 340 19.14 -2.45 21.74
C ASN A 340 20.06 -1.96 20.61
N ARG A 341 19.96 -2.54 19.40
CA ARG A 341 20.91 -2.27 18.30
C ARG A 341 20.41 -1.26 17.27
N VAL A 342 19.09 -1.09 17.14
CA VAL A 342 18.50 -0.16 16.17
C VAL A 342 18.39 1.23 16.79
N ASP A 343 18.82 2.25 16.06
CA ASP A 343 18.70 3.63 16.51
C ASP A 343 17.25 4.13 16.32
N PRO A 344 16.52 4.49 17.39
CA PRO A 344 15.17 5.06 17.27
C PRO A 344 15.15 6.40 16.51
N ASN A 345 16.28 7.09 16.38
CA ASN A 345 16.38 8.37 15.67
C ASN A 345 17.17 8.28 14.35
N GLY A 346 17.51 7.07 13.93
CA GLY A 346 18.24 6.82 12.69
C GLY A 346 17.41 7.15 11.44
N GLU A 347 18.02 6.91 10.29
CA GLU A 347 17.34 7.00 9.00
C GLU A 347 16.23 5.94 8.89
N LEU A 348 15.20 6.25 8.10
CA LEU A 348 14.14 5.30 7.79
C LEU A 348 14.76 4.05 7.13
N PRO A 349 14.32 2.82 7.49
CA PRO A 349 13.16 2.49 8.34
C PRO A 349 13.47 2.25 9.84
N SER A 350 14.63 2.69 10.36
CA SER A 350 15.07 2.37 11.73
C SER A 350 14.09 2.75 12.85
N PRO A 351 13.49 3.96 12.84
CA PRO A 351 12.53 4.36 13.88
C PRO A 351 11.30 3.45 13.95
N TYR A 352 10.71 3.09 12.80
CA TYR A 352 9.57 2.18 12.71
C TYR A 352 9.91 0.80 13.29
N ILE A 353 11.02 0.21 12.82
CA ILE A 353 11.53 -1.09 13.28
C ILE A 353 11.70 -1.11 14.81
N TRP A 354 12.32 -0.07 15.35
CA TRP A 354 12.55 0.05 16.79
C TRP A 354 11.24 0.20 17.56
N ASN A 355 10.34 1.09 17.10
CA ASN A 355 9.06 1.38 17.73
C ASN A 355 8.18 0.11 17.79
N THR A 356 8.03 -0.58 16.66
CA THR A 356 7.23 -1.82 16.58
C THR A 356 7.82 -2.92 17.47
N ALA A 357 9.14 -3.13 17.46
CA ALA A 357 9.77 -4.12 18.33
C ALA A 357 9.54 -3.81 19.82
N LEU A 358 9.65 -2.53 20.23
CA LEU A 358 9.39 -2.11 21.61
C LEU A 358 7.93 -2.31 22.02
N LYS A 359 6.98 -1.94 21.15
CA LYS A 359 5.54 -2.16 21.36
C LYS A 359 5.23 -3.63 21.64
N LEU A 360 5.80 -4.54 20.84
CA LEU A 360 5.62 -5.98 21.03
C LEU A 360 6.18 -6.46 22.39
N LEU A 361 7.37 -5.99 22.78
CA LEU A 361 7.95 -6.33 24.08
C LEU A 361 7.13 -5.80 25.26
N ILE A 362 6.59 -4.59 25.17
CA ILE A 362 5.75 -4.01 26.22
C ILE A 362 4.43 -4.79 26.34
N ARG A 363 3.82 -5.20 25.23
CA ARG A 363 2.63 -6.07 25.26
C ARG A 363 2.90 -7.42 25.92
N LEU A 364 4.09 -8.00 25.71
CA LEU A 364 4.52 -9.24 26.38
C LEU A 364 4.84 -9.03 27.87
N HIS A 365 5.36 -7.86 28.24
CA HIS A 365 5.87 -7.57 29.57
C HIS A 365 5.36 -6.21 30.09
N PRO A 366 4.04 -6.07 30.34
CA PRO A 366 3.43 -4.78 30.67
C PRO A 366 3.88 -4.18 32.01
N LYS A 367 4.49 -5.00 32.88
CA LYS A 367 5.05 -4.57 34.18
C LYS A 367 6.57 -4.29 34.13
N GLY A 368 7.17 -4.29 32.95
CA GLY A 368 8.60 -4.04 32.78
C GLY A 368 8.94 -2.54 32.70
N ASP A 369 10.20 -2.18 32.93
CA ASP A 369 10.72 -0.81 32.82
C ASP A 369 10.92 -0.32 31.37
N LEU A 370 10.37 -1.03 30.37
CA LEU A 370 10.61 -0.75 28.96
C LEU A 370 9.94 0.56 28.48
N GLU A 371 8.97 1.10 29.22
CA GLU A 371 8.30 2.37 28.88
C GLU A 371 9.26 3.57 28.81
N LYS A 372 10.37 3.52 29.58
CA LYS A 372 11.39 4.57 29.60
C LYS A 372 12.15 4.64 28.29
N GLU A 373 12.19 3.55 27.52
CA GLU A 373 12.85 3.51 26.23
C GLU A 373 12.19 4.47 25.23
N PHE A 374 10.87 4.67 25.28
CA PHE A 374 10.18 5.64 24.40
C PHE A 374 10.72 7.06 24.52
N LEU A 375 11.30 7.44 25.66
CA LEU A 375 11.87 8.77 25.84
C LEU A 375 13.10 9.01 24.94
N ARG A 376 13.71 7.94 24.41
CA ARG A 376 14.82 8.03 23.45
C ARG A 376 14.38 8.51 22.07
N LEU A 377 13.12 8.30 21.70
CA LEU A 377 12.58 8.66 20.38
C LEU A 377 12.37 10.17 20.31
N ASN A 378 12.97 10.88 19.35
CA ASN A 378 12.96 12.35 19.22
C ASN A 378 12.46 12.87 17.86
N ARG A 379 12.31 12.01 16.85
CA ARG A 379 12.03 12.43 15.47
C ARG A 379 10.84 11.68 14.88
N ASN A 380 11.06 10.68 14.04
CA ASN A 380 10.00 9.90 13.40
C ASN A 380 9.21 9.10 14.46
N GLU A 381 8.00 8.65 14.13
CA GLU A 381 7.17 7.76 14.96
C GLU A 381 6.74 8.31 16.33
N LEU A 382 6.93 9.61 16.60
CA LEU A 382 6.59 10.22 17.90
C LEU A 382 5.09 10.13 18.20
N SER A 383 4.26 10.38 17.18
CA SER A 383 2.80 10.29 17.27
C SER A 383 2.35 8.86 17.53
N GLU A 384 2.87 7.88 16.79
CA GLU A 384 2.54 6.46 16.99
C GLU A 384 2.99 5.95 18.37
N ALA A 385 4.18 6.34 18.84
CA ALA A 385 4.65 6.02 20.18
C ALA A 385 3.77 6.66 21.26
N ALA A 386 3.33 7.91 21.07
CA ALA A 386 2.40 8.59 21.97
C ALA A 386 1.03 7.89 22.01
N MET A 387 0.46 7.55 20.86
CA MET A 387 -0.82 6.82 20.78
C MET A 387 -0.73 5.47 21.49
N PHE A 388 0.33 4.70 21.24
CA PHE A 388 0.55 3.43 21.93
C PHE A 388 0.72 3.62 23.44
N ALA A 389 1.47 4.63 23.88
CA ALA A 389 1.62 4.94 25.29
C ALA A 389 0.28 5.29 25.96
N MET A 390 -0.61 6.00 25.25
CA MET A 390 -1.97 6.28 25.71
C MET A 390 -2.81 5.00 25.81
N GLU A 391 -2.78 4.13 24.79
CA GLU A 391 -3.49 2.84 24.78
C GLU A 391 -3.12 1.95 25.97
N MET A 392 -1.83 1.93 26.31
CA MET A 392 -1.24 1.11 27.37
C MET A 392 -1.19 1.81 28.74
N LYS A 393 -1.71 3.05 28.86
CA LYS A 393 -1.65 3.89 30.07
C LYS A 393 -0.23 4.07 30.63
N LEU A 394 0.76 4.24 29.75
CA LEU A 394 2.14 4.43 30.16
C LEU A 394 2.36 5.84 30.72
N PRO A 395 3.13 6.03 31.82
CA PRO A 395 3.41 7.34 32.40
C PRO A 395 4.08 8.34 31.45
N CYS A 396 4.76 7.87 30.40
CA CYS A 396 5.42 8.72 29.40
C CYS A 396 4.49 9.32 28.34
N ALA A 397 3.20 8.93 28.30
CA ALA A 397 2.28 9.34 27.24
C ALA A 397 2.19 10.86 27.05
N ILE A 398 1.97 11.63 28.13
CA ILE A 398 1.84 13.09 28.05
C ILE A 398 3.12 13.77 27.53
N ASN A 399 4.28 13.22 27.87
CA ASN A 399 5.56 13.74 27.39
C ASN A 399 5.71 13.51 25.88
N LEU A 400 5.30 12.34 25.40
CA LEU A 400 5.34 12.01 23.98
C LEU A 400 4.34 12.86 23.17
N ILE A 401 3.11 13.06 23.68
CA ILE A 401 2.11 13.96 23.07
C ILE A 401 2.70 15.35 22.86
N ARG A 402 3.25 15.96 23.92
CA ARG A 402 3.85 17.30 23.87
C ARG A 402 4.98 17.41 22.86
N ARG A 403 5.81 16.37 22.75
CA ARG A 403 6.93 16.30 21.80
C ARG A 403 6.45 16.09 20.36
N SER A 404 5.39 15.31 20.17
CA SER A 404 4.79 15.07 18.85
C SER A 404 4.19 16.36 18.29
N LEU A 405 3.45 17.13 19.10
CA LEU A 405 2.88 18.42 18.72
C LEU A 405 3.95 19.47 18.35
N ARG A 406 5.17 19.35 18.90
CA ARG A 406 6.31 20.25 18.64
C ARG A 406 7.30 19.66 17.64
N SER A 407 6.97 18.56 16.98
CA SER A 407 7.89 17.89 16.08
C SER A 407 8.16 18.74 14.85
N VAL A 408 9.42 18.73 14.39
CA VAL A 408 9.80 19.31 13.09
C VAL A 408 9.26 18.50 11.91
N ILE A 409 8.75 17.29 12.15
CA ILE A 409 8.13 16.44 11.13
C ILE A 409 6.63 16.72 11.15
N PRO A 410 6.05 17.28 10.06
CA PRO A 410 4.64 17.65 10.02
C PRO A 410 3.70 16.49 10.35
N ASN A 411 3.98 15.28 9.88
CA ASN A 411 3.12 14.11 10.10
C ASN A 411 2.86 13.83 11.59
N ASN A 412 3.89 13.92 12.44
CA ASN A 412 3.73 13.76 13.89
C ASN A 412 2.81 14.83 14.51
N ARG A 413 2.84 16.06 13.99
CA ARG A 413 1.98 17.15 14.48
C ARG A 413 0.55 16.94 14.02
N ILE A 414 0.36 16.61 12.74
CA ILE A 414 -0.95 16.35 12.12
C ILE A 414 -1.66 15.23 12.88
N GLU A 415 -1.03 14.05 13.00
CA GLU A 415 -1.64 12.89 13.67
C GLU A 415 -1.95 13.20 15.13
N MET A 416 -1.04 13.85 15.86
CA MET A 416 -1.29 14.15 17.27
C MET A 416 -2.37 15.22 17.47
N ALA A 417 -2.41 16.25 16.61
CA ALA A 417 -3.47 17.24 16.65
C ALA A 417 -4.84 16.61 16.36
N ALA A 418 -4.91 15.70 15.37
CA ALA A 418 -6.11 14.92 15.07
C ALA A 418 -6.53 14.04 16.25
N VAL A 419 -5.61 13.34 16.90
CA VAL A 419 -5.86 12.53 18.11
C VAL A 419 -6.51 13.39 19.22
N LEU A 420 -5.94 14.56 19.50
CA LEU A 420 -6.45 15.47 20.53
C LEU A 420 -7.82 16.07 20.16
N ALA A 421 -8.04 16.37 18.88
CA ALA A 421 -9.34 16.81 18.37
C ALA A 421 -10.43 15.72 18.49
N ILE A 422 -10.08 14.44 18.30
CA ILE A 422 -11.03 13.32 18.47
C ILE A 422 -11.39 13.14 19.96
N ILE A 423 -10.40 13.26 20.86
CA ILE A 423 -10.62 13.10 22.30
C ILE A 423 -11.45 14.27 22.86
N ASP A 424 -11.14 15.50 22.44
CA ASP A 424 -11.92 16.71 22.72
C ASP A 424 -12.29 16.84 24.22
N LEU A 425 -11.25 16.90 25.06
CA LEU A 425 -11.33 17.13 26.50
C LEU A 425 -10.54 18.41 26.87
N PRO A 426 -10.83 19.07 28.00
CA PRO A 426 -10.18 20.33 28.38
C PRO A 426 -8.65 20.28 28.37
N TRP A 427 -8.05 19.19 28.88
CA TRP A 427 -6.59 19.05 28.86
C TRP A 427 -6.02 18.94 27.44
N CYS A 428 -6.79 18.42 26.48
CA CYS A 428 -6.37 18.39 25.07
C CYS A 428 -6.30 19.81 24.51
N HIS A 429 -7.31 20.63 24.84
CA HIS A 429 -7.36 22.04 24.45
C HIS A 429 -6.19 22.81 25.04
N ASP A 430 -5.87 22.56 26.31
CA ASP A 430 -4.72 23.18 26.98
C ASP A 430 -3.40 22.83 26.27
N GLU A 431 -3.18 21.57 25.91
CA GLU A 431 -1.95 21.14 25.21
C GLU A 431 -1.83 21.75 23.80
N LEU A 432 -2.94 21.84 23.05
CA LEU A 432 -2.97 22.49 21.73
C LEU A 432 -2.73 24.00 21.86
N ALA A 433 -3.41 24.67 22.78
CA ALA A 433 -3.26 26.10 23.02
C ALA A 433 -1.84 26.47 23.52
N CYS A 434 -1.17 25.59 24.27
CA CYS A 434 0.22 25.79 24.66
C CYS A 434 1.16 25.93 23.45
N VAL A 435 0.93 25.18 22.37
CA VAL A 435 1.76 25.30 21.15
C VAL A 435 1.59 26.68 20.51
N LEU A 436 0.36 27.18 20.43
CA LEU A 436 0.08 28.53 19.91
C LEU A 436 0.74 29.62 20.77
N ALA A 437 0.77 29.45 22.10
CA ALA A 437 1.40 30.40 23.01
C ALA A 437 2.94 30.41 22.90
N GLU A 438 3.56 29.34 22.40
CA GLU A 438 5.01 29.18 22.34
C GLU A 438 5.66 29.75 21.07
N THR A 439 4.90 29.90 19.98
CA THR A 439 5.45 30.35 18.69
C THR A 439 4.45 31.14 17.86
N SER A 440 4.96 32.12 17.10
CA SER A 440 4.24 32.87 16.07
C SER A 440 4.36 32.24 14.67
N ASP A 441 5.06 31.12 14.55
CA ASP A 441 5.26 30.43 13.27
C ASP A 441 3.93 29.81 12.79
N GLN A 442 3.44 30.32 11.66
CA GLN A 442 2.22 29.88 11.00
C GLN A 442 2.23 28.38 10.70
N GLU A 443 3.34 27.87 10.17
CA GLU A 443 3.47 26.47 9.75
C GLU A 443 3.53 25.53 10.94
N MET A 444 4.19 25.91 12.04
CA MET A 444 4.29 25.08 13.23
C MET A 444 2.98 25.01 14.05
N THR A 445 2.12 26.03 13.94
CA THR A 445 0.84 26.10 14.68
C THR A 445 -0.37 25.63 13.88
N THR A 446 -0.24 25.48 12.56
CA THR A 446 -1.37 25.21 11.66
C THR A 446 -2.21 24.02 12.14
N GLU A 447 -1.57 22.88 12.40
CA GLU A 447 -2.29 21.66 12.77
C GLU A 447 -3.04 21.79 14.11
N CYS A 448 -2.46 22.53 15.07
CA CYS A 448 -3.10 22.79 16.36
C CYS A 448 -4.28 23.76 16.24
N ARG A 449 -4.18 24.78 15.37
CA ARG A 449 -5.29 25.70 15.07
C ARG A 449 -6.46 24.96 14.44
N THR A 450 -6.22 24.16 13.41
CA THR A 450 -7.26 23.33 12.79
C THR A 450 -7.92 22.41 13.82
N ALA A 451 -7.14 21.68 14.63
CA ALA A 451 -7.68 20.81 15.67
C ALA A 451 -8.55 21.54 16.71
N LEU A 452 -8.17 22.75 17.12
CA LEU A 452 -8.97 23.59 18.03
C LEU A 452 -10.26 24.07 17.36
N LEU A 453 -10.25 24.42 16.07
CA LEU A 453 -11.44 24.81 15.31
C LEU A 453 -12.40 23.63 15.08
N GLU A 454 -11.89 22.40 15.01
CA GLU A 454 -12.70 21.17 14.96
C GLU A 454 -13.31 20.78 16.32
N SER A 455 -12.91 21.44 17.42
CA SER A 455 -13.48 21.18 18.74
C SER A 455 -14.97 21.53 18.81
N ARG A 456 -15.71 20.77 19.62
CA ARG A 456 -17.12 21.06 19.93
C ARG A 456 -17.27 22.23 20.92
N ASP A 457 -16.21 22.60 21.62
CA ASP A 457 -16.22 23.76 22.51
C ASP A 457 -15.93 25.04 21.71
N VAL A 458 -16.99 25.76 21.35
CA VAL A 458 -16.89 27.04 20.63
C VAL A 458 -16.05 28.08 21.42
N GLY A 459 -15.90 27.90 22.74
CA GLY A 459 -15.05 28.75 23.56
C GLY A 459 -13.57 28.69 23.15
N VAL A 460 -13.08 27.54 22.67
CA VAL A 460 -11.67 27.39 22.27
C VAL A 460 -11.37 27.99 20.90
N HIS A 461 -12.39 28.23 20.06
CA HIS A 461 -12.22 28.89 18.76
C HIS A 461 -11.69 30.31 18.92
N ALA A 462 -12.07 30.99 20.01
CA ALA A 462 -11.58 32.33 20.31
C ALA A 462 -10.05 32.36 20.52
N ILE A 463 -9.44 31.26 20.99
CA ILE A 463 -7.97 31.16 21.13
C ILE A 463 -7.30 31.27 19.76
N VAL A 464 -7.83 30.54 18.77
CA VAL A 464 -7.31 30.53 17.40
C VAL A 464 -7.49 31.90 16.76
N HIS A 465 -8.69 32.46 16.82
CA HIS A 465 -8.97 33.77 16.21
C HIS A 465 -8.15 34.90 16.81
N ASN A 466 -7.93 34.90 18.13
CA ASN A 466 -7.06 35.88 18.77
C ASN A 466 -5.61 35.72 18.32
N TRP A 467 -5.12 34.48 18.26
CA TRP A 467 -3.76 34.21 17.78
C TRP A 467 -3.58 34.65 16.32
N GLU A 468 -4.54 34.38 15.44
CA GLU A 468 -4.48 34.78 14.03
C GLU A 468 -4.56 36.29 13.83
N ALA A 469 -5.32 36.99 14.69
CA ALA A 469 -5.36 38.44 14.69
C ALA A 469 -4.00 39.05 15.11
N ASP A 470 -3.32 38.43 16.07
CA ASP A 470 -2.00 38.86 16.54
C ASP A 470 -0.86 38.44 15.59
N ASN A 471 -1.10 37.45 14.74
CA ASN A 471 -0.14 36.88 13.79
C ASN A 471 -0.77 36.82 12.38
N PRO A 472 -0.92 37.97 11.69
CA PRO A 472 -1.54 37.98 10.38
C PRO A 472 -0.74 37.17 9.36
N TYR A 473 -1.45 36.52 8.45
CA TYR A 473 -0.85 35.75 7.36
C TYR A 473 -0.38 36.69 6.25
N ASP A 474 0.90 36.64 5.92
CA ASP A 474 1.42 37.27 4.70
C ASP A 474 0.94 36.43 3.51
N GLU A 475 -0.01 36.96 2.73
CA GLU A 475 -0.48 36.29 1.51
C GLU A 475 0.73 36.03 0.58
N PRO A 476 0.92 34.78 0.10
CA PRO A 476 1.99 34.47 -0.83
C PRO A 476 1.79 35.29 -2.11
N ASP A 477 2.90 35.76 -2.68
CA ASP A 477 2.88 36.45 -3.96
C ASP A 477 2.23 35.56 -5.03
N ASN A 478 1.14 36.06 -5.62
CA ASN A 478 0.27 35.30 -6.54
C ASN A 478 1.01 34.84 -7.81
N GLU A 479 2.21 35.36 -8.09
CA GLU A 479 3.02 34.96 -9.25
C GLU A 479 3.75 33.62 -9.05
N SER A 480 3.95 33.14 -7.80
CA SER A 480 4.58 31.84 -7.55
C SER A 480 4.21 31.24 -6.19
N LEU A 481 3.20 30.38 -6.16
CA LEU A 481 2.92 29.53 -4.99
C LEU A 481 4.06 28.53 -4.80
N THR A 482 4.74 28.59 -3.67
CA THR A 482 5.68 27.53 -3.30
C THR A 482 4.90 26.26 -2.91
N ILE A 483 5.57 25.10 -2.90
CA ILE A 483 4.99 23.86 -2.35
C ILE A 483 4.58 24.08 -0.88
N GLY A 484 5.32 24.90 -0.14
CA GLY A 484 4.97 25.31 1.23
C GLY A 484 3.64 26.04 1.30
N ASP A 485 3.35 26.92 0.34
CA ASP A 485 2.09 27.70 0.31
C ASP A 485 0.90 26.86 -0.13
N LEU A 486 1.09 25.97 -1.10
CA LEU A 486 0.09 24.95 -1.46
C LEU A 486 -0.22 24.00 -0.29
N ALA A 487 0.79 23.64 0.50
CA ALA A 487 0.58 22.85 1.70
C ALA A 487 -0.20 23.65 2.74
N LYS A 488 0.12 24.93 2.98
CA LYS A 488 -0.64 25.79 3.91
C LYS A 488 -2.12 25.89 3.52
N GLN A 489 -2.44 25.98 2.23
CA GLN A 489 -3.82 26.05 1.73
C GLN A 489 -4.63 24.74 1.84
N ARG A 490 -3.96 23.58 1.97
CA ARG A 490 -4.62 22.25 1.95
C ARG A 490 -4.65 21.55 3.31
N ARG A 491 -4.10 22.17 4.36
CA ARG A 491 -3.82 21.49 5.65
C ARG A 491 -5.06 21.20 6.49
N ASP A 492 -6.13 21.98 6.39
CA ASP A 492 -7.39 21.68 7.10
C ASP A 492 -7.95 20.30 6.71
N VAL A 493 -7.86 19.98 5.43
CA VAL A 493 -8.32 18.70 4.88
C VAL A 493 -7.48 17.53 5.40
N ILE A 494 -6.19 17.75 5.69
CA ILE A 494 -5.29 16.67 6.14
C ILE A 494 -5.57 16.30 7.60
N VAL A 495 -5.74 17.28 8.49
CA VAL A 495 -6.11 16.98 9.89
C VAL A 495 -7.48 16.30 9.93
N GLN A 496 -8.46 16.78 9.16
CA GLN A 496 -9.77 16.13 9.05
C GLN A 496 -9.68 14.71 8.49
N PHE A 497 -8.84 14.48 7.48
CA PHE A 497 -8.58 13.14 6.93
C PHE A 497 -7.96 12.21 7.98
N GLU A 498 -6.96 12.69 8.74
CA GLU A 498 -6.37 11.91 9.83
C GLU A 498 -7.38 11.67 10.96
N MET A 499 -8.24 12.63 11.29
CA MET A 499 -9.33 12.42 12.24
C MET A 499 -10.28 11.31 11.80
N GLN A 500 -10.65 11.26 10.51
CA GLN A 500 -11.48 10.18 9.98
C GLN A 500 -10.77 8.82 10.04
N THR A 501 -9.48 8.79 9.69
CA THR A 501 -8.66 7.56 9.70
C THR A 501 -8.45 7.03 11.11
N LEU A 502 -8.25 7.91 12.10
CA LEU A 502 -7.92 7.55 13.48
C LEU A 502 -9.16 7.44 14.39
N HIS A 503 -10.34 7.86 13.93
CA HIS A 503 -11.54 8.00 14.76
C HIS A 503 -11.81 6.77 15.62
N ASP A 504 -11.93 5.59 15.00
CA ASP A 504 -12.35 4.36 15.69
C ASP A 504 -11.29 3.86 16.69
N ARG A 505 -10.01 4.07 16.38
CA ARG A 505 -8.89 3.71 17.27
C ARG A 505 -8.85 4.61 18.51
N ILE A 506 -9.13 5.90 18.35
CA ILE A 506 -8.89 6.92 19.37
C ILE A 506 -10.12 7.23 20.20
N ILE A 507 -11.33 7.16 19.64
CA ILE A 507 -12.56 7.53 20.36
C ILE A 507 -12.77 6.68 21.62
N ILE A 508 -12.34 5.42 21.61
CA ILE A 508 -12.39 4.51 22.76
C ILE A 508 -11.45 4.94 23.91
N LEU A 509 -10.45 5.78 23.63
CA LEU A 509 -9.54 6.32 24.63
C LEU A 509 -10.15 7.52 25.36
N ARG A 510 -11.11 8.23 24.74
CA ARG A 510 -11.73 9.43 25.32
C ARG A 510 -12.24 9.20 26.74
N ASP A 511 -12.96 8.10 26.95
CA ASP A 511 -13.53 7.79 28.27
C ASP A 511 -12.46 7.46 29.32
N ARG A 512 -11.30 6.94 28.90
CA ARG A 512 -10.20 6.61 29.80
C ARG A 512 -9.48 7.83 30.37
N PHE A 513 -9.57 8.98 29.67
CA PHE A 513 -8.91 10.23 30.05
C PHE A 513 -9.88 11.26 30.64
N LYS A 514 -11.14 10.89 30.92
CA LYS A 514 -12.07 11.76 31.64
C LYS A 514 -11.58 12.00 33.07
N PRO A 515 -11.62 13.24 33.59
CA PRO A 515 -11.33 13.53 34.99
C PRO A 515 -12.19 12.65 35.91
N GLY A 516 -11.54 11.91 36.83
CA GLY A 516 -12.21 11.00 37.77
C GLY A 516 -12.26 9.52 37.37
N ALA A 517 -11.77 9.13 36.20
CA ALA A 517 -11.73 7.73 35.74
C ALA A 517 -10.56 6.90 36.32
N ALA A 518 -9.83 7.42 37.32
CA ALA A 518 -8.53 6.86 37.77
C ALA A 518 -8.62 5.79 38.88
N ASP A 519 -9.80 5.45 39.38
CA ASP A 519 -9.97 4.60 40.58
C ASP A 519 -10.77 3.29 40.39
N GLU A 520 -10.97 2.84 39.14
CA GLU A 520 -11.49 1.49 38.81
C GLU A 520 -10.53 0.75 37.86
#